data_AF-A0A1X0JX41-F1
#
_entry.id   AF-A0A1X0JX41-F1
#
_cell.length_a   1.000
_cell.length_b   1.000
_cell.length_c   1.000
_cell.angle_alpha   90.00
_cell.angle_beta   90.00
_cell.angle_gamma   90.00
#
_symmetry.space_group_name_H-M   'P 1'
#
loop_
_entity.id
_entity.type
_entity.pdbx_description
1 polymer ?
#
loop_
_entity_poly.entity_id
_entity_poly.type
_entity_poly.pdbx_seq_one_letter_code
_entity_poly.pdbx_strand_id
1 'polypeptide(L)'
;MRVGVYIDGFNLYYGGKFLCGSGTAGWRWLDLRALATRLIANQSAWSGATVERIVYCTARISGADNRVGSREQDAYLAALIRAAVVDHIEEGNYVNRVASAPLATKDRRGRPVLTTPAWPVTIKDGAGLNAPDARFFVSVARREEKGSDVNVAAHLLLDILEKRIDAALVISNDSDLKFPVQAARDRVPVGTINPTKNQTAGKLRGKPSDGVGNHWWYQLVAADFQSCQLPDPAGGVSKPQPW
;
A
#
# COMPACT_ATOMS: atom_id res chain seq x y z
N MET A 1 -19.83 2.74 17.65
CA MET A 1 -19.64 1.89 16.46
C MET A 1 -18.17 1.49 16.40
N ARG A 2 -17.87 0.20 16.49
CA ARG A 2 -16.52 -0.36 16.52
C ARG A 2 -15.93 -0.41 15.12
N VAL A 3 -14.85 0.32 14.87
CA VAL A 3 -14.23 0.43 13.54
C VAL A 3 -12.96 -0.42 13.48
N GLY A 4 -12.92 -1.37 12.54
CA GLY A 4 -11.68 -2.04 12.15
C GLY A 4 -10.95 -1.26 11.07
N VAL A 5 -9.64 -1.12 11.21
CA VAL A 5 -8.78 -0.39 10.27
C VAL A 5 -7.78 -1.36 9.66
N TYR A 6 -7.77 -1.46 8.33
CA TYR A 6 -6.92 -2.39 7.58
C TYR A 6 -6.04 -1.60 6.63
N ILE A 7 -4.73 -1.70 6.84
CA ILE A 7 -3.75 -0.81 6.21
C ILE A 7 -2.81 -1.63 5.36
N ASP A 8 -2.73 -1.28 4.08
CA ASP A 8 -1.67 -1.73 3.19
C ASP A 8 -0.45 -0.83 3.38
N GLY A 9 0.55 -1.32 4.12
CA GLY A 9 1.74 -0.56 4.48
C GLY A 9 2.60 -0.17 3.28
N PHE A 10 2.61 -0.98 2.21
CA PHE A 10 3.37 -0.65 1.00
C PHE A 10 2.67 0.47 0.23
N ASN A 11 1.37 0.33 0.01
CA ASN A 11 0.58 1.37 -0.66
C ASN A 11 0.62 2.70 0.10
N LEU A 12 0.53 2.65 1.43
CA LEU A 12 0.65 3.82 2.31
C LEU A 12 2.03 4.47 2.23
N TYR A 13 3.11 3.69 2.36
CA TYR A 13 4.48 4.22 2.34
C TYR A 13 4.82 4.89 1.00
N TYR A 14 4.56 4.22 -0.13
CA TYR A 14 4.85 4.79 -1.44
C TYR A 14 3.93 5.97 -1.75
N GLY A 15 2.68 5.92 -1.30
CA GLY A 15 1.76 7.04 -1.34
C GLY A 15 2.32 8.30 -0.67
N GLY A 16 2.73 8.17 0.60
CA GLY A 16 3.39 9.23 1.36
C GLY A 16 4.67 9.72 0.71
N LYS A 17 5.52 8.83 0.21
CA LYS A 17 6.76 9.19 -0.52
C LYS A 17 6.48 10.10 -1.72
N PHE A 18 5.40 9.86 -2.45
CA PHE A 18 5.04 10.67 -3.61
C PHE A 18 4.28 11.95 -3.26
N LEU A 19 3.46 11.95 -2.19
CA LEU A 19 2.70 13.11 -1.74
C LEU A 19 3.56 14.13 -0.97
N CYS A 20 4.46 13.65 -0.11
CA CYS A 20 5.31 14.48 0.75
C CYS A 20 6.67 14.80 0.10
N GLY A 21 7.05 14.07 -0.95
CA GLY A 21 8.32 14.21 -1.64
C GLY A 21 9.37 13.21 -1.18
N SER A 22 10.17 12.73 -2.13
CA SER A 22 11.24 11.76 -1.87
C SER A 22 12.38 12.46 -1.13
N GLY A 23 12.68 12.01 0.08
CA GLY A 23 13.75 12.59 0.92
C GLY A 23 13.29 13.67 1.88
N THR A 24 12.01 14.06 1.85
CA THR A 24 11.43 14.97 2.84
C THR A 24 11.29 14.26 4.19
N ALA A 25 11.76 14.88 5.27
CA ALA A 25 11.53 14.40 6.64
C ALA A 25 10.16 14.84 7.18
N GLY A 26 9.71 14.24 8.28
CA GLY A 26 8.50 14.64 9.02
C GLY A 26 7.20 13.94 8.60
N TRP A 27 7.28 12.84 7.85
CA TRP A 27 6.07 12.08 7.45
C TRP A 27 6.17 10.58 7.70
N ARG A 28 7.37 10.02 7.89
CA ARG A 28 7.60 8.58 7.99
C ARG A 28 7.34 8.02 9.39
N TRP A 29 7.41 8.84 10.43
CA TRP A 29 7.13 8.45 11.82
C TRP A 29 5.63 8.55 12.12
N LEU A 30 4.82 7.94 11.26
CA LEU A 30 3.37 8.12 11.20
C LEU A 30 2.66 7.35 12.32
N ASP A 31 1.80 8.03 13.08
CA ASP A 31 0.87 7.44 14.03
C ASP A 31 -0.40 7.00 13.28
N LEU A 32 -0.49 5.70 13.05
CA LEU A 32 -1.60 5.09 12.30
C LEU A 32 -2.93 5.18 13.04
N ARG A 33 -2.92 5.16 14.38
CA ARG A 33 -4.13 5.25 15.20
C ARG A 33 -4.65 6.68 15.22
N ALA A 34 -3.76 7.66 15.38
CA ALA A 34 -4.11 9.07 15.28
C ALA A 34 -4.63 9.43 13.88
N LEU A 35 -3.97 8.93 12.82
CA LEU A 35 -4.42 9.11 11.44
C LEU A 35 -5.81 8.54 11.23
N ALA A 36 -6.05 7.27 11.58
CA ALA A 36 -7.35 6.62 11.41
C ALA A 36 -8.46 7.36 12.18
N THR A 37 -8.19 7.71 13.44
CA THR A 37 -9.14 8.45 14.29
C THR A 37 -9.51 9.80 13.69
N ARG A 38 -8.51 10.56 13.22
CA ARG A 38 -8.74 11.87 12.58
C ARG A 38 -9.53 11.75 11.28
N LEU A 39 -9.21 10.75 10.44
CA LEU A 39 -9.93 10.52 9.18
C LEU A 39 -11.39 10.18 9.43
N ILE A 40 -11.69 9.29 10.38
CA ILE A 40 -13.06 8.93 10.75
C ILE A 40 -13.82 10.16 11.25
N ALA A 41 -13.22 10.93 12.17
CA ALA A 41 -13.85 12.11 12.75
C ALA A 41 -14.16 13.20 11.71
N ASN A 42 -13.27 13.40 10.73
CA ASN A 42 -13.39 14.50 9.78
C ASN A 42 -14.17 14.17 8.51
N GLN A 43 -14.21 12.89 8.11
CA GLN A 43 -14.72 12.50 6.79
C GLN A 43 -15.99 11.65 6.86
N SER A 44 -16.27 11.01 7.99
CA SER A 44 -17.41 10.10 8.10
C SER A 44 -18.61 10.76 8.76
N ALA A 45 -19.81 10.30 8.40
CA ALA A 45 -21.05 10.60 9.11
C ALA A 45 -21.35 9.58 10.24
N TRP A 46 -20.33 8.82 10.66
CA TRP A 46 -20.51 7.72 11.59
C TRP A 46 -20.58 8.22 13.04
N SER A 47 -21.71 8.01 13.71
CA SER A 47 -21.92 8.46 15.08
C SER A 47 -21.25 7.55 16.12
N GLY A 48 -20.54 8.13 17.09
CA GLY A 48 -19.89 7.40 18.17
C GLY A 48 -18.87 6.35 17.68
N ALA A 49 -18.19 6.63 16.57
CA ALA A 49 -17.21 5.73 15.99
C ALA A 49 -15.92 5.69 16.83
N THR A 50 -15.46 4.49 17.17
CA THR A 50 -14.21 4.26 17.91
C THR A 50 -13.34 3.26 17.15
N VAL A 51 -12.03 3.50 17.11
CA VAL A 51 -11.09 2.56 16.48
C VAL A 51 -10.91 1.36 17.42
N GLU A 52 -11.50 0.23 17.04
CA GLU A 52 -11.48 -1.02 17.81
C GLU A 52 -10.21 -1.83 17.53
N ARG A 53 -9.80 -1.88 16.27
CA ARG A 53 -8.69 -2.72 15.81
C ARG A 53 -7.97 -2.08 14.65
N ILE A 54 -6.64 -2.13 14.65
CA ILE A 54 -5.80 -1.76 13.52
C ILE A 54 -4.92 -2.96 13.13
N VAL A 55 -5.10 -3.40 11.88
CA VAL A 55 -4.25 -4.38 11.21
C VAL A 55 -3.36 -3.68 10.20
N TYR A 56 -2.04 -3.74 10.42
CA TYR A 56 -1.04 -3.18 9.53
C TYR A 56 -0.35 -4.30 8.75
N CYS A 57 -0.69 -4.43 7.48
CA CYS A 57 -0.10 -5.42 6.58
C CYS A 57 1.17 -4.84 5.94
N THR A 58 2.29 -5.54 6.08
CA THR A 58 3.58 -5.08 5.54
C THR A 58 4.49 -6.26 5.23
N ALA A 59 5.64 -6.03 4.60
CA ALA A 59 6.67 -7.04 4.44
C ALA A 59 8.02 -6.51 4.91
N ARG A 60 8.81 -7.36 5.57
CA ARG A 60 10.11 -7.00 6.13
C ARG A 60 11.14 -6.72 5.04
N ILE A 61 11.78 -5.56 5.11
CA ILE A 61 12.91 -5.22 4.26
C ILE A 61 14.08 -6.13 4.64
N SER A 62 14.57 -6.91 3.68
CA SER A 62 15.79 -7.70 3.87
C SER A 62 16.99 -6.79 4.18
N GLY A 63 17.63 -7.01 5.33
CA GLY A 63 18.85 -6.31 5.71
C GLY A 63 20.05 -6.61 4.81
N ALA A 64 20.03 -7.74 4.09
CA ALA A 64 21.05 -8.06 3.06
C ALA A 64 20.92 -7.14 1.84
N ASP A 65 19.71 -6.73 1.48
CA ASP A 65 19.45 -5.86 0.34
C ASP A 65 19.55 -4.37 0.71
N ASN A 66 19.02 -4.00 1.89
CA ASN A 66 19.01 -2.63 2.37
C ASN A 66 19.09 -2.59 3.91
N ARG A 67 20.32 -2.58 4.42
CA ARG A 67 20.60 -2.55 5.86
C ARG A 67 20.03 -1.33 6.57
N VAL A 68 20.05 -0.16 5.93
CA VAL A 68 19.54 1.09 6.52
C VAL A 68 18.02 1.05 6.59
N GLY A 69 17.36 0.78 5.46
CA GLY A 69 15.90 0.69 5.40
C GLY A 69 15.32 -0.39 6.31
N SER A 70 16.00 -1.54 6.44
CA SER A 70 15.63 -2.59 7.40
C SER A 70 15.64 -2.08 8.84
N ARG A 71 16.72 -1.41 9.28
CA ARG A 71 16.80 -0.85 10.63
C ARG A 71 15.77 0.24 10.91
N GLU A 72 15.56 1.12 9.93
CA GLU A 72 14.56 2.18 10.04
C GLU A 72 13.13 1.60 10.14
N GLN A 73 12.82 0.58 9.32
CA GLN A 73 11.54 -0.14 9.41
C GLN A 73 11.42 -0.87 10.74
N ASP A 74 12.45 -1.56 11.21
CA ASP A 74 12.43 -2.27 12.49
C ASP A 74 12.14 -1.31 13.66
N ALA A 75 12.75 -0.12 13.65
CA ALA A 75 12.46 0.92 14.63
C ALA A 75 10.98 1.35 14.57
N TYR A 76 10.43 1.54 13.38
CA TYR A 76 9.03 1.92 13.22
C TYR A 76 8.07 0.84 13.68
N LEU A 77 8.26 -0.42 13.25
CA LEU A 77 7.40 -1.52 13.66
C LEU A 77 7.50 -1.76 15.17
N ALA A 78 8.69 -1.63 15.77
CA ALA A 78 8.86 -1.70 17.21
C ALA A 78 8.14 -0.56 17.94
N ALA A 79 8.16 0.67 17.41
CA ALA A 79 7.42 1.80 17.98
C ALA A 79 5.90 1.58 17.90
N LEU A 80 5.40 1.10 16.76
CA LEU A 80 3.97 0.80 16.59
C LEU A 80 3.48 -0.22 17.62
N ILE A 81 4.26 -1.28 17.88
CA ILE A 81 3.94 -2.30 18.89
C ILE A 81 4.06 -1.72 20.30
N ARG A 82 5.20 -1.13 20.66
CA ARG A 82 5.49 -0.67 22.03
C ARG A 82 4.62 0.50 22.48
N ALA A 83 4.14 1.31 21.55
CA ALA A 83 3.20 2.40 21.82
C ALA A 83 1.73 1.98 21.65
N ALA A 84 1.43 0.70 21.41
CA ALA A 84 0.07 0.17 21.17
C ALA A 84 -0.71 0.91 20.07
N VAL A 85 0.01 1.39 19.05
CA VAL A 85 -0.57 2.13 17.92
C VAL A 85 -1.31 1.17 17.00
N VAL A 86 -0.84 -0.08 16.87
CA VAL A 86 -1.50 -1.13 16.08
C VAL A 86 -1.80 -2.33 16.96
N ASP A 87 -2.84 -3.08 16.60
CA ASP A 87 -3.28 -4.27 17.33
C ASP A 87 -2.72 -5.55 16.69
N HIS A 88 -2.40 -5.51 15.39
CA HIS A 88 -1.79 -6.61 14.67
C HIS A 88 -0.89 -6.10 13.54
N ILE A 89 0.26 -6.74 13.36
CA ILE A 89 1.12 -6.56 12.18
C ILE A 89 1.12 -7.90 11.44
N GLU A 90 0.62 -7.89 10.21
CA GLU A 90 0.60 -9.08 9.36
C GLU A 90 1.74 -8.99 8.34
N GLU A 91 2.65 -9.96 8.39
CA GLU A 91 3.86 -9.95 7.56
C GLU A 91 3.66 -10.77 6.27
N GLY A 92 3.72 -10.09 5.13
CA GLY A 92 3.90 -10.68 3.82
C GLY A 92 5.35 -11.06 3.56
N ASN A 93 5.62 -11.58 2.35
CA ASN A 93 6.95 -12.07 1.98
C ASN A 93 7.51 -11.32 0.76
N TYR A 94 8.83 -11.14 0.72
CA TYR A 94 9.51 -10.73 -0.51
C TYR A 94 9.96 -11.96 -1.29
N VAL A 95 9.63 -11.99 -2.57
CA VAL A 95 10.18 -12.96 -3.51
C VAL A 95 11.26 -12.30 -4.33
N ASN A 96 12.49 -12.80 -4.18
CA ASN A 96 13.64 -12.45 -5.01
C ASN A 96 13.89 -13.58 -6.00
N ARG A 97 13.82 -13.28 -7.30
CA ARG A 97 14.09 -14.25 -8.36
C ARG A 97 14.74 -13.58 -9.57
N VAL A 98 15.49 -14.38 -10.33
CA VAL A 98 15.83 -14.00 -11.70
C VAL A 98 14.59 -14.22 -12.57
N ALA A 99 14.16 -13.18 -13.28
CA ALA A 99 13.08 -13.27 -14.25
C ALA A 99 13.62 -12.95 -15.64
N SER A 100 13.21 -13.70 -16.66
CA SER A 100 13.47 -13.34 -18.06
C SER A 100 12.28 -12.56 -18.60
N ALA A 101 12.54 -11.39 -19.21
CA ALA A 101 11.50 -10.55 -19.79
C ALA A 101 11.98 -9.93 -21.13
N PRO A 102 11.06 -9.58 -22.05
CA PRO A 102 11.41 -8.85 -23.25
C PRO A 102 12.07 -7.51 -22.92
N LEU A 103 13.16 -7.18 -23.63
CA LEU A 103 13.80 -5.86 -23.53
C LEU A 103 12.83 -4.79 -24.03
N ALA A 104 12.65 -3.74 -23.23
CA ALA A 104 11.78 -2.63 -23.57
C ALA A 104 12.39 -1.29 -23.14
N THR A 105 12.06 -0.25 -23.90
CA THR A 105 12.19 1.15 -23.48
C THR A 105 10.83 1.67 -23.02
N LYS A 106 10.78 2.89 -22.48
CA LYS A 106 9.51 3.51 -22.06
C LYS A 106 9.02 4.52 -23.09
N ASP A 107 7.72 4.54 -23.36
CA ASP A 107 7.09 5.64 -24.09
C ASP A 107 6.93 6.90 -23.21
N ARG A 108 6.35 7.98 -23.77
CA ARG A 108 6.07 9.22 -23.04
C ARG A 108 5.14 9.04 -21.82
N ARG A 109 4.38 7.94 -21.76
CA ARG A 109 3.47 7.59 -20.66
C ARG A 109 4.05 6.53 -19.73
N GLY A 110 5.30 6.11 -19.92
CA GLY A 110 5.95 5.08 -19.11
C GLY A 110 5.59 3.65 -19.48
N ARG A 111 4.85 3.41 -20.57
CA ARG A 111 4.46 2.07 -21.02
C ARG A 111 5.63 1.38 -21.74
N PRO A 112 5.76 0.05 -21.64
CA PRO A 112 6.86 -0.67 -22.29
C PRO A 112 6.70 -0.63 -23.82
N VAL A 113 7.78 -0.26 -24.51
CA VAL A 113 7.95 -0.35 -25.96
C VAL A 113 9.04 -1.37 -26.22
N LEU A 114 8.67 -2.52 -26.78
CA LEU A 114 9.59 -3.62 -27.03
C LEU A 114 10.70 -3.18 -27.99
N THR A 115 11.95 -3.45 -27.63
CA THR A 115 13.09 -3.20 -28.49
C THR A 115 13.10 -4.24 -29.62
N THR A 116 13.10 -3.77 -30.86
CA THR A 116 13.22 -4.60 -32.07
C THR A 116 14.58 -4.41 -32.71
N PRO A 117 15.08 -5.38 -33.51
CA PRO A 117 16.30 -5.21 -34.28
C PRO A 117 16.22 -3.97 -35.19
N ALA A 118 17.26 -3.15 -35.14
CA ALA A 118 17.43 -1.96 -35.96
C ALA A 118 18.92 -1.60 -36.02
N TRP A 119 19.37 -0.98 -37.11
CA TRP A 119 20.75 -0.55 -37.24
C TRP A 119 21.19 0.28 -36.01
N PRO A 120 22.34 0.00 -35.37
CA PRO A 120 23.47 -0.81 -35.86
C PRO A 120 23.39 -2.32 -35.63
N VAL A 121 22.36 -2.83 -34.95
CA VAL A 121 22.25 -4.26 -34.60
C VAL A 121 21.01 -4.88 -35.26
N THR A 122 21.23 -5.67 -36.32
CA THR A 122 20.19 -6.43 -37.01
C THR A 122 20.33 -7.92 -36.72
N ILE A 123 19.22 -8.65 -36.80
CA ILE A 123 19.17 -10.10 -36.57
C ILE A 123 18.80 -10.78 -37.87
N LYS A 124 19.47 -11.90 -38.16
CA LYS A 124 19.13 -12.80 -39.27
C LYS A 124 18.63 -14.13 -38.74
N ASP A 125 17.67 -14.72 -39.44
CA ASP A 125 17.18 -16.06 -39.13
C ASP A 125 18.13 -17.16 -39.64
N GLY A 126 17.74 -18.43 -39.46
CA GLY A 126 18.53 -19.58 -39.93
C GLY A 126 18.69 -19.66 -41.45
N ALA A 127 17.87 -18.95 -42.23
CA ALA A 127 17.98 -18.83 -43.68
C ALA A 127 18.84 -17.62 -44.11
N GLY A 128 19.36 -16.85 -43.16
CA GLY A 128 20.15 -15.65 -43.42
C GLY A 128 19.32 -14.43 -43.83
N LEU A 129 18.00 -14.51 -43.75
CA LEU A 129 17.07 -13.41 -44.01
C LEU A 129 16.94 -12.53 -42.77
N ASN A 130 16.66 -11.24 -42.96
CA ASN A 130 16.44 -10.33 -41.83
C ASN A 130 15.20 -10.77 -41.04
N ALA A 131 15.34 -10.80 -39.70
CA ALA A 131 14.28 -11.15 -38.76
C ALA A 131 13.82 -9.91 -37.97
N PRO A 132 12.99 -9.02 -38.56
CA PRO A 132 12.58 -7.77 -37.92
C PRO A 132 11.71 -7.97 -36.67
N ASP A 133 11.05 -9.12 -36.56
CA ASP A 133 10.18 -9.48 -35.42
C ASP A 133 10.92 -10.21 -34.29
N ALA A 134 12.26 -10.38 -34.41
CA ALA A 134 13.04 -11.00 -33.35
C ALA A 134 12.92 -10.22 -32.04
N ARG A 135 12.96 -10.94 -30.92
CA ARG A 135 12.79 -10.38 -29.58
C ARG A 135 14.08 -10.55 -28.78
N PHE A 136 14.53 -9.47 -28.16
CA PHE A 136 15.59 -9.54 -27.16
C PHE A 136 14.98 -9.88 -25.80
N PHE A 137 15.51 -10.90 -25.14
CA PHE A 137 15.18 -11.22 -23.75
C PHE A 137 16.36 -10.87 -22.85
N VAL A 138 16.05 -10.35 -21.66
CA VAL A 138 17.04 -10.03 -20.64
C VAL A 138 16.66 -10.67 -19.31
N SER A 139 17.67 -11.12 -18.57
CA SER A 139 17.53 -11.55 -17.18
C SER A 139 17.56 -10.34 -16.26
N VAL A 140 16.51 -10.19 -15.45
CA VAL A 140 16.41 -9.12 -14.45
C VAL A 140 16.30 -9.72 -13.06
N ALA A 141 16.96 -9.08 -12.09
CA ALA A 141 16.70 -9.34 -10.68
C ALA A 141 15.36 -8.71 -10.32
N ARG A 142 14.31 -9.53 -10.19
CA ARG A 142 12.97 -9.08 -9.82
C ARG A 142 12.76 -9.33 -8.34
N ARG A 143 12.50 -8.23 -7.62
CA ARG A 143 12.04 -8.23 -6.23
C ARG A 143 10.58 -7.80 -6.21
N GLU A 144 9.76 -8.61 -5.57
CA GLU A 144 8.31 -8.44 -5.53
C GLU A 144 7.82 -8.73 -4.11
N GLU A 145 7.08 -7.80 -3.52
CA GLU A 145 6.31 -8.05 -2.31
C GLU A 145 5.10 -8.90 -2.67
N LYS A 146 4.76 -9.86 -1.81
CA LYS A 146 3.61 -10.74 -1.99
C LYS A 146 2.83 -10.89 -0.69
N GLY A 147 1.52 -10.80 -0.82
CA GLY A 147 0.56 -11.20 0.18
C GLY A 147 -0.05 -10.06 0.98
N SER A 148 0.48 -8.82 0.93
CA SER A 148 -0.11 -7.68 1.64
C SER A 148 -1.59 -7.46 1.30
N ASP A 149 -1.95 -7.48 0.02
CA ASP A 149 -3.30 -7.36 -0.50
C ASP A 149 -4.24 -8.48 0.00
N VAL A 150 -3.78 -9.73 -0.08
CA VAL A 150 -4.51 -10.90 0.43
C VAL A 150 -4.71 -10.80 1.94
N ASN A 151 -3.70 -10.36 2.68
CA ASN A 151 -3.74 -10.21 4.12
C ASN A 151 -4.73 -9.11 4.55
N VAL A 152 -4.71 -7.96 3.88
CA VAL A 152 -5.71 -6.88 4.10
C VAL A 152 -7.13 -7.41 3.87
N ALA A 153 -7.34 -8.11 2.75
CA ALA A 153 -8.64 -8.66 2.40
C ALA A 153 -9.13 -9.72 3.41
N ALA A 154 -8.24 -10.62 3.83
CA ALA A 154 -8.55 -11.71 4.74
C ALA A 154 -8.94 -11.18 6.12
N HIS A 155 -8.12 -10.32 6.74
CA HIS A 155 -8.43 -9.74 8.05
C HIS A 155 -9.72 -8.91 8.01
N LEU A 156 -9.93 -8.11 6.96
CA LEU A 156 -11.15 -7.34 6.76
C LEU A 156 -12.40 -8.25 6.80
N LEU A 157 -12.39 -9.30 5.99
CA LEU A 157 -13.56 -10.17 5.85
C LEU A 157 -13.76 -11.05 7.09
N LEU A 158 -12.69 -11.55 7.72
CA LEU A 158 -12.78 -12.33 8.95
C LEU A 158 -13.42 -11.52 10.08
N ASP A 159 -12.94 -10.30 10.31
CA ASP A 159 -13.46 -9.44 11.38
C ASP A 159 -14.94 -9.07 11.16
N ILE A 160 -15.35 -8.85 9.90
CA ILE A 160 -16.75 -8.58 9.54
C ILE A 160 -17.62 -9.82 9.74
N LEU A 161 -17.21 -10.97 9.21
CA LEU A 161 -18.00 -12.20 9.25
C LEU A 161 -18.14 -12.74 10.68
N GLU A 162 -17.14 -12.52 11.52
CA GLU A 162 -17.16 -12.85 12.94
C GLU A 162 -17.81 -11.76 13.81
N LYS A 163 -18.32 -10.67 13.20
CA LYS A 163 -19.01 -9.55 13.86
C LYS A 163 -18.18 -8.86 14.95
N ARG A 164 -16.85 -8.85 14.77
CA ARG A 164 -15.90 -8.17 15.66
C ARG A 164 -15.95 -6.65 15.50
N ILE A 165 -16.37 -6.17 14.33
CA ILE A 165 -16.47 -4.76 13.99
C ILE A 165 -17.86 -4.43 13.43
N ASP A 166 -18.22 -3.15 13.52
CA ASP A 166 -19.48 -2.59 13.04
C ASP A 166 -19.28 -1.75 11.76
N ALA A 167 -18.05 -1.30 11.50
CA ALA A 167 -17.63 -0.62 10.26
C ALA A 167 -16.14 -0.84 9.98
N ALA A 168 -15.72 -0.59 8.74
CA ALA A 168 -14.33 -0.80 8.31
C ALA A 168 -13.72 0.43 7.65
N LEU A 169 -12.46 0.74 7.97
CA LEU A 169 -11.63 1.69 7.25
C LEU A 169 -10.52 0.92 6.52
N VAL A 170 -10.46 1.02 5.19
CA VAL A 170 -9.42 0.37 4.38
C VAL A 170 -8.51 1.44 3.81
N ILE A 171 -7.22 1.39 4.16
CA ILE A 171 -6.19 2.30 3.67
C ILE A 171 -5.37 1.60 2.59
N SER A 172 -5.84 1.70 1.35
CA SER A 172 -5.16 1.24 0.14
C SER A 172 -5.86 1.80 -1.10
N ASN A 173 -5.08 2.02 -2.16
CA ASN A 173 -5.58 2.30 -3.51
C ASN A 173 -5.33 1.12 -4.48
N ASP A 174 -5.10 -0.09 -3.95
CA ASP A 174 -4.95 -1.28 -4.78
C ASP A 174 -6.30 -1.74 -5.35
N SER A 175 -6.38 -1.87 -6.67
CA SER A 175 -7.60 -2.29 -7.34
C SER A 175 -7.94 -3.77 -7.17
N ASP A 176 -6.98 -4.58 -6.72
CA ASP A 176 -7.19 -6.01 -6.45
C ASP A 176 -8.06 -6.22 -5.21
N LEU A 177 -8.14 -5.22 -4.33
CA LEU A 177 -9.06 -5.17 -3.19
C LEU A 177 -10.53 -4.88 -3.58
N LYS A 178 -10.86 -4.75 -4.87
CA LYS A 178 -12.24 -4.46 -5.33
C LYS A 178 -13.26 -5.42 -4.72
N PHE A 179 -13.03 -6.72 -4.87
CA PHE A 179 -13.99 -7.74 -4.43
C PHE A 179 -14.16 -7.77 -2.90
N PRO A 180 -13.10 -7.84 -2.08
CA PRO A 180 -13.25 -7.84 -0.62
C PRO A 180 -13.89 -6.56 -0.10
N VAL A 181 -13.57 -5.39 -0.68
CA VAL A 181 -14.24 -4.12 -0.31
C VAL A 181 -15.73 -4.16 -0.67
N GLN A 182 -16.10 -4.69 -1.84
CA GLN A 182 -17.50 -4.82 -2.21
C GLN A 182 -18.25 -5.76 -1.25
N ALA A 183 -17.67 -6.92 -0.93
CA ALA A 183 -18.25 -7.85 0.03
C ALA A 183 -18.37 -7.25 1.44
N ALA A 184 -17.44 -6.39 1.84
CA ALA A 184 -17.54 -5.64 3.09
C ALA A 184 -18.68 -4.63 3.07
N ARG A 185 -18.87 -3.88 1.97
CA ARG A 185 -19.94 -2.90 1.81
C ARG A 185 -21.34 -3.50 1.93
N ASP A 186 -21.51 -4.74 1.50
CA ASP A 186 -22.79 -5.47 1.64
C ASP A 186 -23.13 -5.81 3.10
N ARG A 187 -22.20 -5.61 4.04
CA ARG A 187 -22.33 -6.07 5.44
C ARG A 187 -22.16 -4.95 6.47
N VAL A 188 -21.23 -4.03 6.25
CA VAL A 188 -20.91 -2.92 7.17
C VAL A 188 -20.58 -1.64 6.40
N PRO A 189 -20.78 -0.44 6.99
CA PRO A 189 -20.26 0.80 6.42
C PRO A 189 -18.74 0.72 6.22
N VAL A 190 -18.25 1.33 5.14
CA VAL A 190 -16.84 1.23 4.73
C VAL A 190 -16.32 2.59 4.30
N GLY A 191 -15.24 3.03 4.93
CA GLY A 191 -14.39 4.12 4.46
C GLY A 191 -13.22 3.56 3.66
N THR A 192 -12.98 4.06 2.44
CA THR A 192 -11.79 3.66 1.67
C THR A 192 -10.89 4.86 1.42
N ILE A 193 -9.62 4.71 1.77
CA ILE A 193 -8.63 5.78 1.78
C ILE A 193 -7.59 5.51 0.71
N ASN A 194 -7.45 6.44 -0.23
CA ASN A 194 -6.40 6.41 -1.23
C ASN A 194 -5.17 7.16 -0.67
N PRO A 195 -4.08 6.47 -0.29
CA PRO A 195 -2.89 7.14 0.20
C PRO A 195 -1.98 7.68 -0.92
N THR A 196 -2.36 7.49 -2.20
CA THR A 196 -1.50 7.77 -3.35
C THR A 196 -1.88 9.10 -4.03
N LYS A 197 -0.94 9.69 -4.79
CA LYS A 197 -1.20 10.87 -5.63
C LYS A 197 -2.10 10.60 -6.85
N ASN A 198 -2.22 9.33 -7.26
CA ASN A 198 -3.03 8.98 -8.42
C ASN A 198 -4.50 9.12 -8.08
N GLN A 199 -5.34 9.32 -9.10
CA GLN A 199 -6.79 9.33 -8.90
C GLN A 199 -7.23 8.05 -8.18
N THR A 200 -8.16 8.19 -7.24
CA THR A 200 -8.73 7.05 -6.51
C THR A 200 -9.28 6.05 -7.52
N ALA A 201 -8.86 4.79 -7.39
CA ALA A 201 -9.28 3.74 -8.30
C ALA A 201 -10.82 3.68 -8.32
N GLY A 202 -11.42 3.86 -9.50
CA GLY A 202 -12.88 3.89 -9.63
C GLY A 202 -13.56 2.64 -9.07
N LYS A 203 -12.86 1.50 -9.14
CA LYS A 203 -13.29 0.21 -8.55
C LYS A 203 -13.44 0.24 -7.02
N LEU A 204 -12.71 1.12 -6.32
CA LEU A 204 -12.80 1.29 -4.88
C LEU A 204 -13.82 2.35 -4.48
N ARG A 205 -14.25 3.22 -5.41
CA ARG A 205 -15.02 4.43 -5.11
C ARG A 205 -16.54 4.24 -4.91
N GLY A 206 -17.12 3.09 -5.26
CA GLY A 206 -18.51 2.70 -4.96
C GLY A 206 -19.57 3.81 -5.10
N LYS A 207 -20.70 3.66 -4.38
CA LYS A 207 -21.68 4.72 -4.09
C LYS A 207 -21.99 4.72 -2.59
N PRO A 208 -22.33 5.88 -1.98
CA PRO A 208 -22.65 5.94 -0.55
C PRO A 208 -23.81 5.04 -0.15
N SER A 209 -24.68 4.72 -1.10
CA SER A 209 -25.87 3.88 -0.95
C SER A 209 -25.67 2.43 -1.40
N ASP A 210 -24.45 2.01 -1.78
CA ASP A 210 -24.18 0.59 -2.03
C ASP A 210 -24.40 -0.20 -0.74
N GLY A 211 -24.76 -1.50 -0.85
CA GLY A 211 -24.84 -2.39 0.31
C GLY A 211 -25.65 -1.84 1.48
N VAL A 212 -25.05 -1.79 2.67
CA VAL A 212 -25.69 -1.25 3.88
C VAL A 212 -25.66 0.28 3.96
N GLY A 213 -24.95 0.94 3.04
CA GLY A 213 -24.84 2.39 2.95
C GLY A 213 -23.85 3.03 3.92
N ASN A 214 -23.85 4.37 3.95
CA ASN A 214 -22.92 5.20 4.73
C ASN A 214 -21.43 4.94 4.42
N HIS A 215 -21.13 4.56 3.17
CA HIS A 215 -19.77 4.46 2.66
C HIS A 215 -19.21 5.84 2.32
N TRP A 216 -17.89 6.00 2.47
CA TRP A 216 -17.20 7.25 2.14
C TRP A 216 -15.78 7.00 1.62
N TRP A 217 -15.20 8.04 1.00
CA TRP A 217 -13.89 7.98 0.38
C TRP A 217 -13.12 9.24 0.67
N TYR A 218 -11.82 9.07 0.85
CA TYR A 218 -10.92 10.20 0.99
C TYR A 218 -9.58 9.89 0.34
N GLN A 219 -8.94 10.91 -0.23
CA GLN A 219 -7.59 10.81 -0.75
C GLN A 219 -6.67 11.58 0.18
N LEU A 220 -5.63 10.93 0.69
CA LEU A 220 -4.67 11.59 1.58
C LEU A 220 -3.94 12.70 0.85
N VAL A 221 -3.64 13.77 1.58
CA VAL A 221 -2.74 14.85 1.20
C VAL A 221 -1.53 14.87 2.12
N ALA A 222 -0.47 15.62 1.76
CA ALA A 222 0.76 15.69 2.56
C ALA A 222 0.50 16.09 4.03
N ALA A 223 -0.44 17.01 4.27
CA ALA A 223 -0.83 17.45 5.60
C ALA A 223 -1.39 16.30 6.47
N ASP A 224 -2.02 15.30 5.87
CA ASP A 224 -2.55 14.16 6.61
C ASP A 224 -1.44 13.30 7.21
N PHE A 225 -0.31 13.17 6.51
CA PHE A 225 0.85 12.47 7.03
C PHE A 225 1.55 13.30 8.10
N GLN A 226 1.79 14.60 7.82
CA GLN A 226 2.56 15.48 8.69
C GLN A 226 1.86 15.80 10.03
N SER A 227 0.52 15.78 10.06
CA SER A 227 -0.26 16.09 11.27
C SER A 227 -0.43 14.92 12.24
N CYS A 228 -0.10 13.70 11.84
CA CYS A 228 -0.29 12.49 12.65
C CYS A 228 1.06 11.77 12.86
N GLN A 229 2.04 12.44 13.47
CA GLN A 229 3.33 11.82 13.78
C GLN A 229 3.33 11.25 15.21
N LEU A 230 4.00 10.12 15.39
CA LEU A 230 4.30 9.55 16.70
C LEU A 230 5.20 10.51 17.50
N PRO A 231 5.15 10.48 18.85
CA PRO A 231 6.13 11.18 19.67
C PRO A 231 7.53 10.61 19.47
N ASP A 232 8.56 11.37 19.84
CA ASP A 232 9.95 10.91 19.86
C ASP A 232 10.52 11.06 21.29
N PRO A 233 10.74 9.95 22.02
CA PRO A 233 10.55 8.56 21.61
C PRO A 233 9.09 8.08 21.67
N ALA A 234 8.73 7.07 20.88
CA ALA A 234 7.44 6.38 20.94
C ALA A 234 7.60 4.97 21.54
N GLY A 235 6.91 4.71 22.64
CA GLY A 235 7.04 3.44 23.37
C GLY A 235 8.48 3.14 23.80
N GLY A 236 9.33 4.16 23.95
CA GLY A 236 10.77 4.00 24.23
C GLY A 236 11.63 3.60 23.03
N VAL A 237 11.15 3.81 21.80
CA VAL A 237 11.93 3.71 20.56
C VAL A 237 12.13 5.11 20.00
N SER A 238 13.38 5.48 19.74
CA SER A 238 13.71 6.77 19.13
C SER A 238 13.40 6.79 17.65
N LYS A 239 12.91 7.93 17.17
CA LYS A 239 12.69 8.15 15.74
C LYS A 239 14.02 8.08 14.97
N PRO A 240 14.08 7.37 13.83
CA PRO A 240 15.26 7.41 12.98
C PRO A 240 15.58 8.84 12.55
N GLN A 241 16.85 9.26 12.66
CA GLN A 241 17.29 10.62 12.33
C GLN A 241 16.79 11.18 10.97
N PRO A 242 16.76 10.41 9.86
CA PRO A 242 16.30 10.96 8.59
C PRO A 242 14.76 11.11 8.51
N TRP A 243 13.99 10.64 9.48
CA TRP A 243 12.53 10.51 9.41
C TRP A 243 11.72 11.70 9.90
#